data_AF-A0A1J5FJH6-F1
#
_entry.id   AF-A0A1J5FJH6-F1
#
_cell.length_a   1.000
_cell.length_b   1.000
_cell.length_c   1.000
_cell.angle_alpha   90.00
_cell.angle_beta   90.00
_cell.angle_gamma   90.00
#
_symmetry.space_group_name_H-M   'P 1'
#
loop_
_entity.id
_entity.type
_entity.pdbx_description
1 polymer ?
#
loop_
_entity_poly.entity_id
_entity_poly.type
_entity_poly.pdbx_seq_one_letter_code
_entity_poly.pdbx_strand_id
1 'polypeptide(L)'
;MIINPLTQDTIYQLNPAVSMIPASNTKLFTTASALNLLGGGYAISTKIFSSDLNIKDGVVNGNLYIKGYGNPNFSTRDLELMTSQLKGKNIKLITGDIIGDDTYFDDIYTRDDWIKNEKANVKLPPISALVIDRNRTFVQSKRGRRVRRYVQYVDDPPLYAAQLLKEKLEEAGIVVNGVAAKGITPGDLPVLSEKKILLRDLIALINKHSDNFYAEVLFKTIGAAASGKQGNSFYSTQAVLNFIEDNAILKEGTSVVDGSGISRFNQITVGAIAGILEKMYFDLKNYEDFYNSLSIAGIDGTLKGRLTGTPAENNMRGKTGTLNGVTSLSGYLTSLNGEDIIISIIFEFEKGSWNYYRSIQDRIAETVANWDE
;
A
#
# COMPACT_ATOMS: atom_id res chain seq x y z
N MET A 1 24.46 2.02 -6.31
CA MET A 1 25.12 0.87 -5.67
C MET A 1 24.74 -0.38 -6.43
N ILE A 2 25.71 -1.22 -6.76
CA ILE A 2 25.58 -2.47 -7.50
C ILE A 2 26.38 -3.50 -6.70
N ILE A 3 25.72 -4.59 -6.29
CA ILE A 3 26.32 -5.63 -5.44
C ILE A 3 25.93 -7.02 -5.96
N ASN A 4 26.82 -7.98 -5.76
CA ASN A 4 26.50 -9.40 -5.85
C ASN A 4 26.13 -9.88 -4.44
N PRO A 5 24.86 -10.23 -4.15
CA PRO A 5 24.45 -10.61 -2.80
C PRO A 5 25.08 -11.94 -2.36
N LEU A 6 25.37 -12.86 -3.27
CA LEU A 6 25.90 -14.18 -2.94
C LEU A 6 27.37 -14.12 -2.50
N THR A 7 28.18 -13.32 -3.19
CA THR A 7 29.59 -13.12 -2.83
C THR A 7 29.78 -11.99 -1.80
N GLN A 8 28.75 -11.17 -1.60
CA GLN A 8 28.77 -9.92 -0.83
C GLN A 8 29.75 -8.89 -1.40
N ASP A 9 30.10 -9.01 -2.67
CA ASP A 9 31.01 -8.07 -3.33
C ASP A 9 30.28 -6.81 -3.77
N THR A 10 30.88 -5.65 -3.48
CA THR A 10 30.44 -4.37 -4.04
C THR A 10 31.11 -4.15 -5.39
N ILE A 11 30.39 -4.45 -6.46
CA ILE A 11 30.84 -4.24 -7.86
C ILE A 11 31.03 -2.74 -8.12
N TYR A 12 30.07 -1.91 -7.69
CA TYR A 12 30.17 -0.47 -7.82
C TYR A 12 29.38 0.27 -6.74
N GLN A 13 29.99 1.29 -6.15
CA GLN A 13 29.29 2.23 -5.29
C GLN A 13 29.71 3.67 -5.56
N LEU A 14 28.71 4.55 -5.46
CA LEU A 14 28.89 5.99 -5.48
C LEU A 14 27.93 6.56 -4.44
N ASN A 15 28.46 7.36 -3.51
CA ASN A 15 27.69 8.04 -2.46
C ASN A 15 26.72 7.11 -1.68
N PRO A 16 27.17 5.91 -1.22
CA PRO A 16 26.28 4.89 -0.68
C PRO A 16 25.51 5.34 0.56
N ALA A 17 26.08 6.26 1.34
CA ALA A 17 25.53 6.76 2.60
C ALA A 17 24.96 8.19 2.52
N VAL A 18 24.91 8.83 1.34
CA VAL A 18 24.29 10.18 1.28
C VAL A 18 22.76 10.04 1.25
N SER A 19 22.14 10.86 2.08
CA SER A 19 20.69 10.97 2.20
C SER A 19 20.11 11.60 0.93
N MET A 20 19.16 10.92 0.30
CA MET A 20 18.48 11.40 -0.91
C MET A 20 16.97 11.14 -0.81
N ILE A 21 16.15 11.90 -1.52
CA ILE A 21 14.72 11.64 -1.68
C ILE A 21 14.57 10.36 -2.53
N PRO A 22 13.99 9.28 -2.00
CA PRO A 22 13.87 8.00 -2.71
C PRO A 22 12.75 7.97 -3.76
N ALA A 23 11.80 8.91 -3.69
CA ALA A 23 10.49 8.78 -4.35
C ALA A 23 9.83 7.42 -4.01
N SER A 24 9.14 6.79 -4.96
CA SER A 24 8.44 5.51 -4.73
C SER A 24 9.32 4.29 -4.42
N ASN A 25 10.66 4.42 -4.39
CA ASN A 25 11.51 3.38 -3.79
C ASN A 25 11.27 3.25 -2.27
N THR A 26 10.68 4.25 -1.60
CA THR A 26 10.16 4.15 -0.22
C THR A 26 9.23 2.95 -0.03
N LYS A 27 8.46 2.57 -1.05
CA LYS A 27 7.55 1.41 -0.98
C LYS A 27 8.28 0.10 -0.73
N LEU A 28 9.57 -0.02 -1.08
CA LEU A 28 10.38 -1.20 -0.76
C LEU A 28 10.50 -1.36 0.77
N PHE A 29 10.66 -0.26 1.51
CA PHE A 29 10.69 -0.26 2.98
C PHE A 29 9.34 -0.70 3.55
N THR A 30 8.25 -0.08 3.09
CA THR A 30 6.89 -0.41 3.56
C THR A 30 6.54 -1.88 3.29
N THR A 31 6.82 -2.37 2.09
CA THR A 31 6.43 -3.74 1.67
C THR A 31 7.34 -4.81 2.27
N ALA A 32 8.66 -4.58 2.36
CA ALA A 32 9.57 -5.49 3.04
C ALA A 32 9.29 -5.58 4.55
N SER A 33 9.07 -4.44 5.20
CA SER A 33 8.71 -4.40 6.64
C SER A 33 7.40 -5.13 6.90
N ALA A 34 6.39 -4.95 6.02
CA ALA A 34 5.12 -5.65 6.14
C ALA A 34 5.27 -7.18 6.01
N LEU A 35 6.02 -7.66 5.01
CA LEU A 35 6.28 -9.10 4.85
C LEU A 35 7.05 -9.67 6.03
N ASN A 36 8.06 -8.95 6.53
CA ASN A 36 8.83 -9.37 7.68
C ASN A 36 7.95 -9.54 8.94
N LEU A 37 7.08 -8.55 9.19
CA LEU A 37 6.23 -8.51 10.38
C LEU A 37 5.05 -9.50 10.32
N LEU A 38 4.38 -9.59 9.17
CA LEU A 38 3.09 -10.25 9.04
C LEU A 38 3.12 -11.52 8.18
N GLY A 39 4.08 -11.62 7.25
CA GLY A 39 4.14 -12.65 6.21
C GLY A 39 3.09 -12.46 5.11
N GLY A 40 3.39 -12.94 3.90
CA GLY A 40 2.50 -12.74 2.74
C GLY A 40 1.12 -13.40 2.83
N GLY A 41 0.94 -14.37 3.72
CA GLY A 41 -0.33 -15.02 4.01
C GLY A 41 -1.27 -14.24 4.94
N TYR A 42 -0.82 -13.13 5.53
CA TYR A 42 -1.66 -12.30 6.40
C TYR A 42 -2.88 -11.76 5.66
N ALA A 43 -4.06 -11.87 6.28
CA ALA A 43 -5.34 -11.47 5.69
C ALA A 43 -5.77 -10.09 6.20
N ILE A 44 -5.78 -9.10 5.31
CA ILE A 44 -6.24 -7.74 5.60
C ILE A 44 -7.72 -7.65 5.24
N SER A 45 -8.57 -7.30 6.19
CA SER A 45 -10.00 -7.60 6.12
C SER A 45 -10.91 -6.39 6.33
N THR A 46 -12.10 -6.46 5.74
CA THR A 46 -13.28 -5.67 6.09
C THR A 46 -14.36 -6.65 6.53
N LYS A 47 -14.97 -6.42 7.70
CA LYS A 47 -15.89 -7.37 8.34
C LYS A 47 -17.22 -6.70 8.67
N ILE A 48 -18.30 -7.47 8.58
CA ILE A 48 -19.60 -7.10 9.15
C ILE A 48 -19.84 -7.93 10.40
N PHE A 49 -20.06 -7.27 11.53
CA PHE A 49 -20.38 -7.88 12.82
C PHE A 49 -21.84 -7.64 13.20
N SER A 50 -22.37 -8.51 14.05
CA SER A 50 -23.69 -8.36 14.67
C SER A 50 -23.53 -8.25 16.19
N SER A 51 -24.24 -7.33 16.81
CA SER A 51 -24.41 -7.33 18.28
C SER A 51 -25.28 -8.49 18.77
N ASP A 52 -26.14 -9.03 17.90
CA ASP A 52 -26.96 -10.20 18.21
C ASP A 52 -26.17 -11.50 17.97
N LEU A 53 -26.18 -12.38 18.97
CA LEU A 53 -25.58 -13.71 18.93
C LEU A 53 -26.49 -14.77 18.26
N ASN A 54 -27.80 -14.48 18.13
CA ASN A 54 -28.78 -15.42 17.60
C ASN A 54 -29.59 -14.82 16.45
N ILE A 55 -29.16 -15.09 15.23
CA ILE A 55 -29.82 -14.60 14.00
C ILE A 55 -30.77 -15.62 13.34
N LYS A 56 -31.17 -16.69 14.05
CA LYS A 56 -31.91 -17.83 13.45
C LYS A 56 -33.35 -17.49 13.06
N ASP A 57 -33.96 -16.51 13.71
CA ASP A 57 -35.31 -16.03 13.42
C ASP A 57 -35.36 -15.04 12.25
N GLY A 58 -34.19 -14.71 11.67
CA GLY A 58 -34.06 -13.73 10.59
C GLY A 58 -34.09 -12.28 11.09
N VAL A 59 -34.00 -12.04 12.39
CA VAL A 59 -33.92 -10.72 13.00
C VAL A 59 -32.56 -10.55 13.66
N VAL A 60 -31.96 -9.37 13.47
CA VAL A 60 -30.81 -8.92 14.26
C VAL A 60 -31.34 -7.98 15.34
N ASN A 61 -31.38 -8.45 16.59
CA ASN A 61 -31.79 -7.70 17.77
C ASN A 61 -30.65 -6.81 18.27
N GLY A 62 -30.35 -5.77 17.51
CA GLY A 62 -29.35 -4.77 17.84
C GLY A 62 -28.70 -4.16 16.59
N ASN A 63 -27.50 -3.65 16.77
CA ASN A 63 -26.69 -3.00 15.74
C ASN A 63 -25.95 -4.01 14.86
N LEU A 64 -25.71 -3.61 13.61
CA LEU A 64 -24.64 -4.15 12.78
C LEU A 64 -23.45 -3.20 12.77
N TYR A 65 -22.25 -3.75 12.64
CA TYR A 65 -21.02 -2.98 12.54
C TYR A 65 -20.28 -3.36 11.27
N ILE A 66 -19.92 -2.38 10.44
CA ILE A 66 -18.93 -2.57 9.37
C ILE A 66 -17.60 -2.03 9.86
N LYS A 67 -16.63 -2.91 10.00
CA LYS A 67 -15.30 -2.56 10.52
C LYS A 67 -14.21 -2.84 9.51
N GLY A 68 -13.38 -1.84 9.28
CA GLY A 68 -12.20 -1.93 8.44
C GLY A 68 -10.95 -2.24 9.25
N TYR A 69 -10.12 -3.13 8.73
CA TYR A 69 -8.78 -3.42 9.26
C TYR A 69 -7.69 -3.06 8.26
N GLY A 70 -7.95 -2.04 7.42
CA GLY A 70 -7.00 -1.51 6.45
C GLY A 70 -6.98 -2.23 5.11
N ASN A 71 -8.09 -2.83 4.65
CA ASN A 71 -8.17 -3.44 3.30
C ASN A 71 -8.45 -2.35 2.24
N PRO A 72 -7.45 -1.89 1.47
CA PRO A 72 -7.65 -0.78 0.53
C PRO A 72 -8.31 -1.19 -0.78
N ASN A 73 -8.51 -2.50 -0.99
CA ASN A 73 -9.11 -3.09 -2.20
C ASN A 73 -10.61 -3.38 -2.03
N PHE A 74 -11.20 -3.02 -0.89
CA PHE A 74 -12.63 -3.20 -0.67
C PHE A 74 -13.45 -2.22 -1.52
N SER A 75 -14.42 -2.75 -2.25
CA SER A 75 -15.25 -2.01 -3.21
C SER A 75 -16.74 -2.04 -2.87
N THR A 76 -17.51 -1.14 -3.47
CA THR A 76 -18.98 -1.20 -3.37
C THR A 76 -19.54 -2.55 -3.83
N ARG A 77 -18.91 -3.17 -4.86
CA ARG A 77 -19.30 -4.50 -5.32
C ARG A 77 -19.06 -5.58 -4.25
N ASP A 78 -17.96 -5.49 -3.51
CA ASP A 78 -17.72 -6.42 -2.40
C ASP A 78 -18.77 -6.24 -1.31
N LEU A 79 -19.15 -5.00 -0.99
CA LEU A 79 -20.22 -4.71 -0.05
C LEU A 79 -21.57 -5.31 -0.48
N GLU A 80 -21.93 -5.17 -1.76
CA GLU A 80 -23.15 -5.79 -2.33
C GLU A 80 -23.13 -7.33 -2.26
N LEU A 81 -21.96 -7.94 -2.44
CA LEU A 81 -21.80 -9.39 -2.24
C LEU A 81 -21.98 -9.77 -0.76
N MET A 82 -21.43 -8.97 0.16
CA MET A 82 -21.61 -9.20 1.60
C MET A 82 -23.08 -9.04 2.03
N THR A 83 -23.79 -8.02 1.56
CA THR A 83 -25.24 -7.87 1.85
C THR A 83 -26.06 -9.02 1.27
N SER A 84 -25.71 -9.49 0.07
CA SER A 84 -26.32 -10.68 -0.53
C SER A 84 -26.10 -11.95 0.30
N GLN A 85 -24.92 -12.10 0.93
CA GLN A 85 -24.66 -13.20 1.86
C GLN A 85 -25.53 -13.10 3.12
N LEU A 86 -25.71 -11.89 3.67
CA LEU A 86 -26.59 -11.66 4.82
C LEU A 86 -28.05 -12.04 4.48
N LYS A 87 -28.53 -11.64 3.30
CA LYS A 87 -29.84 -12.07 2.79
C LYS A 87 -29.93 -13.59 2.63
N GLY A 88 -28.87 -14.23 2.12
CA GLY A 88 -28.76 -15.68 2.00
C GLY A 88 -28.81 -16.42 3.34
N LYS A 89 -28.48 -15.74 4.45
CA LYS A 89 -28.68 -16.23 5.83
C LYS A 89 -30.10 -16.01 6.35
N ASN A 90 -31.04 -15.62 5.49
CA ASN A 90 -32.44 -15.32 5.81
C ASN A 90 -32.62 -14.18 6.82
N ILE A 91 -31.64 -13.26 6.91
CA ILE A 91 -31.79 -12.01 7.66
C ILE A 91 -32.76 -11.11 6.90
N LYS A 92 -33.77 -10.62 7.61
CA LYS A 92 -34.87 -9.80 7.08
C LYS A 92 -35.00 -8.45 7.76
N LEU A 93 -34.60 -8.37 9.03
CA LEU A 93 -34.76 -7.17 9.85
C LEU A 93 -33.52 -6.93 10.72
N ILE A 94 -33.09 -5.68 10.78
CA ILE A 94 -32.11 -5.17 11.74
C ILE A 94 -32.81 -4.11 12.58
N THR A 95 -32.90 -4.34 13.88
CA THR A 95 -33.66 -3.48 14.79
C THR A 95 -32.89 -2.26 15.26
N GLY A 96 -31.56 -2.32 15.30
CA GLY A 96 -30.67 -1.24 15.72
C GLY A 96 -30.00 -0.50 14.56
N ASP A 97 -28.93 0.19 14.91
CA ASP A 97 -28.16 1.06 14.03
C ASP A 97 -27.16 0.29 13.16
N ILE A 98 -26.72 0.94 12.08
CA ILE A 98 -25.59 0.50 11.26
C ILE A 98 -24.39 1.38 11.64
N ILE A 99 -23.35 0.76 12.18
CA ILE A 99 -22.19 1.46 12.74
C ILE A 99 -20.96 1.23 11.84
N GLY A 100 -20.34 2.30 11.38
CA GLY A 100 -19.05 2.26 10.69
C GLY A 100 -17.90 2.45 11.68
N ASP A 101 -16.92 1.56 11.62
CA ASP A 101 -15.77 1.54 12.53
C ASP A 101 -14.46 1.45 11.75
N ASP A 102 -13.64 2.49 11.86
CA ASP A 102 -12.28 2.55 11.33
C ASP A 102 -11.19 2.71 12.41
N THR A 103 -11.53 2.44 13.66
CA THR A 103 -10.65 2.62 14.84
C THR A 103 -9.45 1.68 14.89
N TYR A 104 -9.27 0.83 13.87
CA TYR A 104 -8.01 0.14 13.67
C TYR A 104 -6.87 1.10 13.30
N PHE A 105 -7.19 2.26 12.70
CA PHE A 105 -6.29 3.40 12.53
C PHE A 105 -6.73 4.58 13.41
N ASP A 106 -5.88 5.61 13.49
CA ASP A 106 -6.26 6.92 13.99
C ASP A 106 -7.25 7.65 13.04
N ASP A 107 -7.86 8.71 13.55
CA ASP A 107 -8.84 9.56 12.84
C ASP A 107 -8.18 10.67 12.00
N ILE A 108 -6.85 10.61 11.80
CA ILE A 108 -6.10 11.54 10.97
C ILE A 108 -6.05 11.00 9.54
N TYR A 109 -6.84 11.53 8.62
CA TYR A 109 -6.99 10.90 7.30
C TYR A 109 -6.08 11.44 6.20
N THR A 110 -5.44 12.59 6.37
CA THR A 110 -4.62 13.19 5.30
C THR A 110 -3.15 13.36 5.70
N ARG A 111 -2.26 13.20 4.72
CA ARG A 111 -0.81 13.38 4.91
C ARG A 111 -0.45 14.76 5.44
N ASP A 112 -1.18 15.80 5.04
CA ASP A 112 -0.92 17.18 5.46
C ASP A 112 -1.19 17.38 6.96
N ASP A 113 -2.02 16.53 7.56
CA ASP A 113 -2.34 16.58 8.99
C ASP A 113 -1.28 15.88 9.87
N TRP A 114 -0.63 14.81 9.37
CA TRP A 114 0.39 14.07 10.15
C TRP A 114 1.84 14.34 9.72
N ILE A 115 2.09 15.02 8.60
CA ILE A 115 3.42 15.46 8.16
C ILE A 115 3.49 16.97 8.23
N LYS A 116 4.11 17.48 9.29
CA LYS A 116 4.25 18.93 9.50
C LYS A 116 5.01 19.58 8.35
N ASN A 117 4.46 20.67 7.81
CA ASN A 117 5.03 21.42 6.67
C ASN A 117 5.15 20.60 5.38
N GLU A 118 4.29 19.61 5.16
CA GLU A 118 4.24 18.87 3.89
C GLU A 118 4.03 19.83 2.69
N LYS A 119 4.73 19.54 1.60
CA LYS A 119 4.76 20.38 0.38
C LYS A 119 4.51 19.59 -0.89
N ALA A 120 4.27 18.28 -0.80
CA ALA A 120 4.04 17.46 -1.97
C ALA A 120 2.69 17.76 -2.62
N ASN A 121 2.69 18.03 -3.92
CA ASN A 121 1.49 18.40 -4.69
C ASN A 121 0.61 17.20 -5.09
N VAL A 122 0.76 16.04 -4.45
CA VAL A 122 0.00 14.83 -4.76
C VAL A 122 -1.06 14.61 -3.68
N LYS A 123 -2.31 14.93 -4.02
CA LYS A 123 -3.45 14.69 -3.13
C LYS A 123 -3.91 13.24 -3.20
N LEU A 124 -3.98 12.58 -2.05
CA LEU A 124 -4.57 11.25 -1.91
C LEU A 124 -5.99 11.34 -1.35
N PRO A 125 -6.84 10.34 -1.61
CA PRO A 125 -8.05 10.14 -0.84
C PRO A 125 -7.74 9.88 0.64
N PRO A 126 -8.72 10.10 1.54
CA PRO A 126 -8.57 9.88 2.98
C PRO A 126 -8.10 8.46 3.34
N ILE A 127 -7.04 8.38 4.13
CA ILE A 127 -6.43 7.13 4.62
C ILE A 127 -7.10 6.72 5.94
N SER A 128 -8.09 5.85 5.83
CA SER A 128 -8.84 5.26 6.95
C SER A 128 -8.69 3.73 6.93
N ALA A 129 -8.89 3.07 8.08
CA ALA A 129 -8.90 1.61 8.12
C ALA A 129 -10.13 1.01 7.42
N LEU A 130 -11.23 1.77 7.36
CA LEU A 130 -12.44 1.41 6.63
C LEU A 130 -12.47 2.12 5.29
N VAL A 131 -12.13 1.37 4.25
CA VAL A 131 -12.05 1.86 2.88
C VAL A 131 -13.21 1.28 2.07
N ILE A 132 -13.88 2.12 1.28
CA ILE A 132 -14.73 1.69 0.17
C ILE A 132 -14.35 2.49 -1.08
N ASP A 133 -14.03 1.80 -2.18
CA ASP A 133 -13.68 2.41 -3.47
C ASP A 133 -12.54 3.46 -3.39
N ARG A 134 -11.59 3.20 -2.47
CA ARG A 134 -10.48 4.10 -2.10
C ARG A 134 -10.95 5.41 -1.49
N ASN A 135 -12.08 5.43 -0.80
CA ASN A 135 -12.69 6.62 -0.16
C ASN A 135 -12.92 7.77 -1.14
N ARG A 136 -13.43 7.40 -2.32
CA ARG A 136 -13.77 8.32 -3.40
C ARG A 136 -15.20 8.08 -3.87
N THR A 137 -15.88 9.16 -4.18
CA THR A 137 -17.14 9.17 -4.89
C THR A 137 -16.99 9.95 -6.20
N PHE A 138 -18.05 9.98 -6.99
CA PHE A 138 -18.06 10.71 -8.26
C PHE A 138 -19.26 11.66 -8.31
N VAL A 139 -19.00 12.94 -8.54
CA VAL A 139 -20.03 13.94 -8.77
C VAL A 139 -20.08 14.31 -10.25
N GLN A 140 -21.30 14.49 -10.76
CA GLN A 140 -21.50 14.98 -12.12
C GLN A 140 -21.84 16.47 -12.08
N SER A 141 -21.11 17.27 -12.85
CA SER A 141 -21.46 18.66 -13.11
C SER A 141 -21.88 18.82 -14.56
N LYS A 142 -23.02 19.47 -14.76
CA LYS A 142 -23.55 19.82 -16.07
C LYS A 142 -23.27 21.30 -16.34
N ARG A 143 -22.52 21.60 -17.41
CA ARG A 143 -22.33 22.97 -17.90
C ARG A 143 -22.79 23.03 -19.36
N GLY A 144 -24.01 23.56 -19.56
CA GLY A 144 -24.69 23.50 -20.85
C GLY A 144 -25.02 22.06 -21.26
N ARG A 145 -24.59 21.63 -22.45
CA ARG A 145 -24.75 20.26 -22.95
C ARG A 145 -23.66 19.28 -22.50
N ARG A 146 -22.58 19.76 -21.86
CA ARG A 146 -21.47 18.90 -21.42
C ARG A 146 -21.69 18.42 -19.99
N VAL A 147 -21.64 17.11 -19.78
CA VAL A 147 -21.58 16.46 -18.47
C VAL A 147 -20.13 16.10 -18.19
N ARG A 148 -19.60 16.56 -17.05
CA ARG A 148 -18.26 16.19 -16.57
C ARG A 148 -18.38 15.47 -15.24
N ARG A 149 -17.61 14.39 -15.09
CA ARG A 149 -17.50 13.64 -13.84
C ARG A 149 -16.24 14.07 -13.10
N TYR A 150 -16.36 14.40 -11.83
CA TYR A 150 -15.24 14.75 -10.95
C TYR A 150 -15.18 13.75 -9.81
N VAL A 151 -13.96 13.43 -9.39
CA VAL A 151 -13.71 12.66 -8.17
C VAL A 151 -13.94 13.58 -6.98
N GLN A 152 -14.71 13.11 -6.01
CA GLN A 152 -14.86 13.73 -4.69
C GLN A 152 -14.30 12.77 -3.65
N TYR A 153 -13.58 13.31 -2.67
CA TYR A 153 -13.06 12.52 -1.55
C TYR A 153 -14.11 12.48 -0.44
N VAL A 154 -14.19 11.34 0.25
CA VAL A 154 -15.15 11.13 1.34
C VAL A 154 -14.63 11.82 2.60
N ASP A 155 -15.41 12.74 3.18
CA ASP A 155 -14.94 13.50 4.35
C ASP A 155 -14.91 12.68 5.66
N ASP A 156 -15.92 11.82 5.88
CA ASP A 156 -16.03 10.92 7.04
C ASP A 156 -16.17 9.47 6.54
N PRO A 157 -15.05 8.74 6.31
CA PRO A 157 -15.06 7.36 5.81
C PRO A 157 -15.91 6.38 6.62
N PRO A 158 -15.88 6.34 7.97
CA PRO A 158 -16.70 5.40 8.72
C PRO A 158 -18.20 5.71 8.60
N LEU A 159 -18.60 6.99 8.66
CA LEU A 159 -20.01 7.36 8.45
C LEU A 159 -20.48 7.00 7.03
N TYR A 160 -19.66 7.28 6.01
CA TYR A 160 -19.98 6.94 4.63
C TYR A 160 -20.18 5.43 4.44
N ALA A 161 -19.28 4.62 5.01
CA ALA A 161 -19.40 3.17 4.94
C ALA A 161 -20.67 2.64 5.62
N ALA A 162 -21.04 3.21 6.78
CA ALA A 162 -22.28 2.87 7.47
C ALA A 162 -23.52 3.22 6.63
N GLN A 163 -23.54 4.41 6.02
CA GLN A 163 -24.62 4.86 5.15
C GLN A 163 -24.78 3.96 3.93
N LEU A 164 -23.67 3.63 3.28
CA LEU A 164 -23.69 2.77 2.10
C LEU A 164 -24.09 1.34 2.46
N LEU A 165 -23.64 0.79 3.59
CA LEU A 165 -24.10 -0.53 4.04
C LEU A 165 -25.62 -0.52 4.30
N LYS A 166 -26.15 0.50 4.97
CA LYS A 166 -27.59 0.64 5.18
C LYS A 166 -28.35 0.65 3.84
N GLU A 167 -27.92 1.48 2.90
CA GLU A 167 -28.48 1.54 1.54
C GLU A 167 -28.46 0.16 0.86
N LYS A 168 -27.33 -0.54 0.88
CA LYS A 168 -27.19 -1.86 0.24
C LYS A 168 -27.98 -2.98 0.93
N LEU A 169 -28.26 -2.86 2.22
CA LEU A 169 -29.15 -3.77 2.94
C LEU A 169 -30.61 -3.54 2.54
N GLU A 170 -31.04 -2.29 2.48
CA GLU A 170 -32.40 -1.90 2.06
C GLU A 170 -32.67 -2.26 0.60
N GLU A 171 -31.71 -2.01 -0.31
CA GLU A 171 -31.77 -2.46 -1.71
C GLU A 171 -31.87 -4.00 -1.83
N ALA A 172 -31.23 -4.74 -0.91
CA ALA A 172 -31.34 -6.18 -0.85
C ALA A 172 -32.66 -6.67 -0.23
N GLY A 173 -33.52 -5.76 0.27
CA GLY A 173 -34.81 -6.08 0.89
C GLY A 173 -34.71 -6.48 2.38
N ILE A 174 -33.62 -6.10 3.05
CA ILE A 174 -33.47 -6.24 4.51
C ILE A 174 -33.89 -4.90 5.14
N VAL A 175 -34.87 -4.94 6.04
CA VAL A 175 -35.37 -3.74 6.73
C VAL A 175 -34.36 -3.31 7.80
N VAL A 176 -34.04 -2.01 7.85
CA VAL A 176 -33.16 -1.43 8.88
C VAL A 176 -33.93 -0.33 9.62
N ASN A 177 -34.23 -0.56 10.90
CA ASN A 177 -34.99 0.41 11.71
C ASN A 177 -34.14 1.57 12.24
N GLY A 178 -32.86 1.30 12.57
CA GLY A 178 -31.96 2.31 13.11
C GLY A 178 -31.35 3.24 12.06
N VAL A 179 -30.40 4.05 12.50
CA VAL A 179 -29.68 5.03 11.66
C VAL A 179 -28.28 4.54 11.30
N ALA A 180 -27.67 5.18 10.30
CA ALA A 180 -26.25 4.99 10.02
C ALA A 180 -25.42 5.99 10.83
N ALA A 181 -24.42 5.52 11.57
CA ALA A 181 -23.54 6.35 12.38
C ALA A 181 -22.10 5.84 12.37
N LYS A 182 -21.15 6.69 12.77
CA LYS A 182 -19.80 6.23 13.11
C LYS A 182 -19.74 5.78 14.57
N GLY A 183 -18.90 4.80 14.87
CA GLY A 183 -18.75 4.30 16.23
C GLY A 183 -17.68 3.22 16.34
N ILE A 184 -17.65 2.59 17.50
CA ILE A 184 -16.67 1.54 17.82
C ILE A 184 -17.42 0.21 17.91
N THR A 185 -16.89 -0.80 17.23
CA THR A 185 -17.34 -2.18 17.36
C THR A 185 -16.93 -2.69 18.73
N PRO A 186 -17.88 -3.13 19.58
CA PRO A 186 -17.58 -3.79 20.84
C PRO A 186 -16.69 -5.03 20.64
N GLY A 187 -16.10 -5.52 21.73
CA GLY A 187 -15.31 -6.77 21.72
C GLY A 187 -16.11 -7.98 21.20
N ASP A 188 -15.42 -9.10 20.96
CA ASP A 188 -15.89 -10.39 20.44
C ASP A 188 -17.36 -10.50 19.99
N LEU A 189 -17.66 -9.82 18.87
CA LEU A 189 -18.93 -9.95 18.18
C LEU A 189 -18.86 -11.03 17.08
N PRO A 190 -19.97 -11.74 16.79
CA PRO A 190 -20.04 -12.67 15.68
C PRO A 190 -19.85 -11.96 14.34
N VAL A 191 -18.97 -12.52 13.50
CA VAL A 191 -18.78 -12.07 12.12
C VAL A 191 -19.87 -12.66 11.23
N LEU A 192 -20.68 -11.81 10.61
CA LEU A 192 -21.70 -12.22 9.66
C LEU A 192 -21.13 -12.45 8.25
N SER A 193 -20.18 -11.61 7.86
CA SER A 193 -19.52 -11.65 6.54
C SER A 193 -18.14 -10.98 6.62
N GLU A 194 -17.21 -11.41 5.76
CA GLU A 194 -15.85 -10.89 5.67
C GLU A 194 -15.39 -10.83 4.21
N LYS A 195 -14.71 -9.73 3.85
CA LYS A 195 -13.90 -9.63 2.63
C LYS A 195 -12.45 -9.38 3.00
N LYS A 196 -11.55 -10.17 2.44
CA LYS A 196 -10.10 -10.08 2.66
C LYS A 196 -9.28 -9.97 1.38
N ILE A 197 -8.09 -9.40 1.51
CA ILE A 197 -6.98 -9.49 0.56
C ILE A 197 -5.76 -10.06 1.30
N LEU A 198 -5.00 -10.95 0.66
CA LEU A 198 -3.75 -11.42 1.24
C LEU A 198 -2.66 -10.36 1.09
N LEU A 199 -1.75 -10.27 2.06
CA LEU A 199 -0.68 -9.27 2.04
C LEU A 199 0.18 -9.36 0.78
N ARG A 200 0.50 -10.57 0.30
CA ARG A 200 1.24 -10.77 -0.96
C ARG A 200 0.58 -10.10 -2.16
N ASP A 201 -0.75 -10.18 -2.25
CA ASP A 201 -1.53 -9.64 -3.37
C ASP A 201 -1.58 -8.11 -3.27
N LEU A 202 -1.75 -7.59 -2.05
CA LEU A 202 -1.70 -6.16 -1.80
C LEU A 202 -0.33 -5.56 -2.18
N ILE A 203 0.76 -6.24 -1.80
CA ILE A 203 2.12 -5.81 -2.11
C ILE A 203 2.38 -5.85 -3.63
N ALA A 204 1.87 -6.85 -4.35
CA ALA A 204 1.93 -6.87 -5.81
C ALA A 204 1.23 -5.65 -6.42
N LEU A 205 0.03 -5.29 -5.95
CA LEU A 205 -0.68 -4.09 -6.41
C LEU A 205 0.11 -2.80 -6.12
N ILE A 206 0.73 -2.71 -4.94
CA ILE A 206 1.57 -1.57 -4.54
C ILE A 206 2.81 -1.45 -5.44
N ASN A 207 3.56 -2.53 -5.62
CA ASN A 207 4.86 -2.47 -6.27
C ASN A 207 4.76 -2.43 -7.80
N LYS A 208 3.89 -3.23 -8.43
CA LYS A 208 3.67 -3.23 -9.89
C LYS A 208 3.11 -1.90 -10.38
N HIS A 209 2.10 -1.36 -9.70
CA HIS A 209 1.40 -0.15 -10.14
C HIS A 209 1.89 1.12 -9.44
N SER A 210 2.80 1.00 -8.48
CA SER A 210 3.30 2.10 -7.67
C SER A 210 2.17 2.86 -6.95
N ASP A 211 1.13 2.16 -6.50
CA ASP A 211 -0.06 2.79 -5.95
C ASP A 211 0.21 3.42 -4.57
N ASN A 212 0.08 4.74 -4.51
CA ASN A 212 0.38 5.51 -3.31
C ASN A 212 -0.67 5.31 -2.20
N PHE A 213 -1.95 5.21 -2.54
CA PHE A 213 -3.02 5.04 -1.54
C PHE A 213 -2.85 3.70 -0.82
N TYR A 214 -2.55 2.65 -1.59
CA TYR A 214 -2.37 1.30 -1.04
C TYR A 214 -1.14 1.26 -0.14
N ALA A 215 -0.07 1.96 -0.52
CA ALA A 215 1.14 2.07 0.29
C ALA A 215 0.89 2.82 1.62
N GLU A 216 0.13 3.92 1.62
CA GLU A 216 -0.19 4.65 2.86
C GLU A 216 -1.12 3.84 3.79
N VAL A 217 -2.11 3.14 3.23
CA VAL A 217 -2.95 2.23 4.02
C VAL A 217 -2.09 1.11 4.62
N LEU A 218 -1.23 0.46 3.83
CA LEU A 218 -0.33 -0.57 4.33
C LEU A 218 0.64 -0.02 5.39
N PHE A 219 1.11 1.21 5.23
CA PHE A 219 1.96 1.88 6.20
C PHE A 219 1.26 2.01 7.56
N LYS A 220 0.00 2.47 7.61
CA LYS A 220 -0.76 2.46 8.88
C LYS A 220 -1.07 1.05 9.38
N THR A 221 -1.30 0.08 8.49
CA THR A 221 -1.50 -1.34 8.86
C THR A 221 -0.30 -1.91 9.60
N ILE A 222 0.94 -1.66 9.15
CA ILE A 222 2.14 -2.11 9.87
C ILE A 222 2.29 -1.42 11.23
N GLY A 223 1.91 -0.15 11.35
CA GLY A 223 1.92 0.58 12.62
C GLY A 223 0.93 0.00 13.63
N ALA A 224 -0.27 -0.36 13.19
CA ALA A 224 -1.25 -1.03 14.03
C ALA A 224 -0.74 -2.39 14.52
N ALA A 225 -0.24 -3.21 13.59
CA ALA A 225 0.27 -4.54 13.90
C ALA A 225 1.49 -4.54 14.84
N ALA A 226 2.47 -3.66 14.59
CA ALA A 226 3.69 -3.60 15.38
C ALA A 226 3.43 -3.07 16.80
N SER A 227 2.50 -2.12 16.95
CA SER A 227 2.18 -1.52 18.25
C SER A 227 1.16 -2.30 19.08
N GLY A 228 0.36 -3.17 18.44
CA GLY A 228 -0.82 -3.78 19.05
C GLY A 228 -1.91 -2.77 19.41
N LYS A 229 -1.83 -1.55 18.87
CA LYS A 229 -2.74 -0.41 19.10
C LYS A 229 -3.27 0.09 17.75
N GLN A 230 -3.82 1.30 17.73
CA GLN A 230 -4.24 1.96 16.48
C GLN A 230 -3.03 2.24 15.56
N GLY A 231 -3.21 2.03 14.25
CA GLY A 231 -2.25 2.41 13.23
C GLY A 231 -2.21 3.92 13.02
N ASN A 232 -1.02 4.51 13.11
CA ASN A 232 -0.78 5.92 12.85
C ASN A 232 0.64 6.13 12.33
N SER A 233 0.94 7.31 11.81
CA SER A 233 2.24 7.62 11.20
C SER A 233 3.43 7.36 12.14
N PHE A 234 3.30 7.66 13.44
CA PHE A 234 4.36 7.43 14.42
C PHE A 234 4.70 5.95 14.55
N TYR A 235 3.72 5.09 14.86
CA TYR A 235 3.97 3.66 15.01
C TYR A 235 4.41 3.01 13.70
N SER A 236 3.91 3.51 12.56
CA SER A 236 4.33 3.05 11.24
C SER A 236 5.80 3.37 10.95
N THR A 237 6.25 4.60 11.23
CA THR A 237 7.66 4.99 11.11
C THR A 237 8.52 4.15 12.05
N GLN A 238 8.12 3.95 13.31
CA GLN A 238 8.87 3.11 14.24
C GLN A 238 8.98 1.66 13.75
N ALA A 239 7.90 1.09 13.20
CA ALA A 239 7.93 -0.27 12.64
C ALA A 239 8.96 -0.41 11.50
N VAL A 240 9.05 0.59 10.61
CA VAL A 240 10.05 0.59 9.52
C VAL A 240 11.47 0.79 10.05
N LEU A 241 11.67 1.71 11.00
CA LEU A 241 13.00 1.96 11.57
C LEU A 241 13.51 0.76 12.38
N ASN A 242 12.65 0.10 13.15
CA ASN A 242 13.00 -1.14 13.84
C ASN A 242 13.36 -2.24 12.85
N PHE A 243 12.61 -2.38 11.75
CA PHE A 243 12.96 -3.32 10.69
C PHE A 243 14.36 -3.06 10.10
N ILE A 244 14.72 -1.79 9.85
CA ILE A 244 16.07 -1.43 9.39
C ILE A 244 17.12 -1.86 10.42
N GLU A 245 16.90 -1.53 11.69
CA GLU A 245 17.85 -1.80 12.78
C GLU A 245 18.01 -3.29 13.06
N ASP A 246 16.91 -4.04 13.18
CA ASP A 246 16.89 -5.48 13.45
C ASP A 246 17.55 -6.31 12.35
N ASN A 247 17.65 -5.77 11.14
CA ASN A 247 18.26 -6.44 9.98
C ASN A 247 19.63 -5.85 9.62
N ALA A 248 20.23 -5.03 10.50
CA ALA A 248 21.53 -4.39 10.28
C ALA A 248 21.65 -3.61 8.95
N ILE A 249 20.53 -3.04 8.49
CA ILE A 249 20.48 -2.20 7.28
C ILE A 249 20.98 -0.79 7.66
N LEU A 250 21.68 -0.14 6.73
CA LEU A 250 22.24 1.21 6.94
C LEU A 250 21.15 2.21 7.37
N LYS A 251 21.22 2.64 8.64
CA LYS A 251 20.24 3.54 9.27
C LYS A 251 20.63 5.00 9.11
N GLU A 252 21.92 5.30 9.13
CA GLU A 252 22.45 6.65 9.01
C GLU A 252 21.99 7.29 7.69
N GLY A 253 21.41 8.49 7.77
CA GLY A 253 20.85 9.17 6.61
C GLY A 253 19.50 8.63 6.13
N THR A 254 18.87 7.71 6.86
CA THR A 254 17.55 7.16 6.56
C THR A 254 16.46 7.70 7.51
N SER A 255 15.40 8.26 6.94
CA SER A 255 14.21 8.79 7.60
C SER A 255 13.00 8.55 6.70
N VAL A 256 11.98 7.89 7.27
CA VAL A 256 10.73 7.55 6.57
C VAL A 256 9.56 8.18 7.32
N VAL A 257 8.80 9.03 6.63
CA VAL A 257 7.66 9.77 7.18
C VAL A 257 6.33 9.38 6.55
N ASP A 258 6.36 8.66 5.42
CA ASP A 258 5.17 8.11 4.75
C ASP A 258 5.48 6.75 4.11
N GLY A 259 4.43 6.03 3.70
CA GLY A 259 4.60 4.70 3.09
C GLY A 259 4.88 4.74 1.59
N SER A 260 4.45 5.81 0.92
CA SER A 260 4.41 5.87 -0.53
C SER A 260 5.65 6.50 -1.17
N GLY A 261 6.40 7.31 -0.45
CA GLY A 261 7.48 8.11 -0.98
C GLY A 261 7.01 9.37 -1.72
N ILE A 262 5.79 9.86 -1.44
CA ILE A 262 5.34 11.16 -1.94
C ILE A 262 6.06 12.29 -1.19
N SER A 263 6.23 12.14 0.12
CA SER A 263 6.86 13.17 0.94
C SER A 263 8.31 13.38 0.55
N ARG A 264 8.70 14.65 0.42
CA ARG A 264 10.10 15.04 0.24
C ARG A 264 10.91 14.97 1.54
N PHE A 265 10.25 14.79 2.68
CA PHE A 265 10.92 14.55 3.96
C PHE A 265 11.32 13.09 4.17
N ASN A 266 10.90 12.18 3.27
CA ASN A 266 11.59 10.91 3.14
C ASN A 266 13.00 11.16 2.62
N GLN A 267 13.94 10.54 3.30
CA GLN A 267 15.38 10.70 3.09
C GLN A 267 15.96 9.32 3.27
N ILE A 268 16.56 8.73 2.24
CA ILE A 268 17.01 7.34 2.24
C ILE A 268 18.32 7.27 1.47
N THR A 269 19.25 6.45 1.94
CA THR A 269 20.52 6.19 1.26
C THR A 269 20.38 5.03 0.27
N VAL A 270 21.17 5.04 -0.82
CA VAL A 270 21.18 3.88 -1.74
C VAL A 270 21.70 2.61 -1.07
N GLY A 271 22.56 2.74 -0.05
CA GLY A 271 22.99 1.63 0.80
C GLY A 271 21.84 1.00 1.57
N ALA A 272 20.93 1.80 2.13
CA ALA A 272 19.74 1.28 2.83
C ALA A 272 18.79 0.54 1.87
N ILE A 273 18.59 1.04 0.65
CA ILE A 273 17.77 0.34 -0.35
C ILE A 273 18.42 -0.99 -0.74
N ALA A 274 19.73 -0.98 -1.03
CA ALA A 274 20.47 -2.19 -1.37
C ALA A 274 20.40 -3.23 -0.23
N GLY A 275 20.55 -2.80 1.03
CA GLY A 275 20.42 -3.67 2.20
C GLY A 275 19.03 -4.28 2.36
N ILE A 276 17.95 -3.57 2.02
CA ILE A 276 16.60 -4.16 2.00
C ILE A 276 16.47 -5.24 0.94
N LEU A 277 16.97 -4.96 -0.27
CA LEU A 277 16.95 -5.93 -1.37
C LEU A 277 17.77 -7.17 -0.99
N GLU A 278 18.93 -6.99 -0.38
CA GLU A 278 19.78 -8.09 0.09
C GLU A 278 19.11 -8.90 1.20
N LYS A 279 18.56 -8.23 2.22
CA LYS A 279 17.76 -8.89 3.27
C LYS A 279 16.68 -9.75 2.66
N MET A 280 15.90 -9.19 1.72
CA MET A 280 14.77 -9.90 1.13
C MET A 280 15.23 -11.06 0.23
N TYR A 281 16.36 -10.92 -0.45
CA TYR A 281 17.00 -11.97 -1.24
C TYR A 281 17.30 -13.22 -0.38
N PHE A 282 17.79 -13.03 0.84
CA PHE A 282 18.07 -14.12 1.78
C PHE A 282 16.87 -14.58 2.64
N ASP A 283 15.74 -13.86 2.59
CA ASP A 283 14.53 -14.23 3.32
C ASP A 283 13.72 -15.29 2.56
N LEU A 284 14.11 -16.57 2.71
CA LEU A 284 13.49 -17.70 2.01
C LEU A 284 11.96 -17.80 2.20
N LYS A 285 11.42 -17.23 3.30
CA LYS A 285 9.98 -17.23 3.57
C LYS A 285 9.24 -16.17 2.74
N ASN A 286 9.85 -15.00 2.56
CA ASN A 286 9.17 -13.84 1.97
C ASN A 286 9.73 -13.45 0.59
N TYR A 287 10.83 -14.05 0.14
CA TYR A 287 11.52 -13.68 -1.11
C TYR A 287 10.57 -13.76 -2.31
N GLU A 288 9.88 -14.89 -2.50
CA GLU A 288 8.98 -15.07 -3.65
C GLU A 288 7.85 -14.04 -3.68
N ASP A 289 7.20 -13.77 -2.54
CA ASP A 289 6.12 -12.77 -2.46
C ASP A 289 6.65 -11.36 -2.77
N PHE A 290 7.88 -11.03 -2.32
CA PHE A 290 8.51 -9.74 -2.59
C PHE A 290 9.01 -9.61 -4.02
N TYR A 291 9.79 -10.58 -4.50
CA TYR A 291 10.39 -10.61 -5.83
C TYR A 291 9.33 -10.58 -6.94
N ASN A 292 8.25 -11.36 -6.80
CA ASN A 292 7.16 -11.38 -7.78
C ASN A 292 6.28 -10.13 -7.75
N SER A 293 6.35 -9.33 -6.68
CA SER A 293 5.64 -8.04 -6.62
C SER A 293 6.30 -6.93 -7.45
N LEU A 294 7.60 -7.05 -7.78
CA LEU A 294 8.35 -6.03 -8.50
C LEU A 294 8.03 -6.01 -9.99
N SER A 295 8.04 -4.83 -10.63
CA SER A 295 7.77 -4.72 -12.08
C SER A 295 8.85 -5.44 -12.88
N ILE A 296 8.49 -6.09 -13.98
CA ILE A 296 9.41 -6.79 -14.89
C ILE A 296 9.67 -5.90 -16.10
N ALA A 297 10.95 -5.64 -16.39
CA ALA A 297 11.41 -4.88 -17.54
C ALA A 297 10.84 -5.40 -18.86
N GLY A 298 10.27 -4.50 -19.68
CA GLY A 298 9.61 -4.82 -20.96
C GLY A 298 8.26 -5.52 -20.87
N ILE A 299 7.84 -6.01 -19.69
CA ILE A 299 6.67 -6.88 -19.55
C ILE A 299 5.51 -6.18 -18.83
N ASP A 300 5.73 -5.65 -17.62
CA ASP A 300 4.63 -5.17 -16.79
C ASP A 300 4.94 -3.97 -15.88
N GLY A 301 3.89 -3.50 -15.20
CA GLY A 301 3.97 -2.44 -14.22
C GLY A 301 4.64 -1.17 -14.73
N THR A 302 5.46 -0.58 -13.88
CA THR A 302 6.18 0.67 -14.17
C THR A 302 7.39 0.51 -15.09
N LEU A 303 7.79 -0.72 -15.40
CA LEU A 303 8.90 -1.05 -16.30
C LEU A 303 8.45 -1.60 -17.67
N LYS A 304 7.14 -1.76 -17.91
CA LYS A 304 6.58 -2.30 -19.15
C LYS A 304 7.15 -1.69 -20.44
N GLY A 305 7.40 -0.38 -20.44
CA GLY A 305 7.93 0.34 -21.60
C GLY A 305 9.41 0.74 -21.48
N ARG A 306 10.17 0.09 -20.59
CA ARG A 306 11.61 0.36 -20.38
C ARG A 306 12.40 -0.90 -20.64
N LEU A 307 13.66 -0.71 -21.05
CA LEU A 307 14.64 -1.79 -21.26
C LEU A 307 14.20 -2.83 -22.32
N THR A 308 13.16 -2.55 -23.11
CA THR A 308 12.75 -3.39 -24.23
C THR A 308 13.85 -3.45 -25.29
N GLY A 309 14.15 -4.64 -25.78
CA GLY A 309 15.20 -4.90 -26.75
C GLY A 309 16.61 -4.89 -26.17
N THR A 310 16.76 -4.81 -24.83
CA THR A 310 18.07 -4.91 -24.16
C THR A 310 18.18 -6.23 -23.39
N PRO A 311 19.39 -6.67 -22.99
CA PRO A 311 19.59 -7.86 -22.16
C PRO A 311 18.96 -7.79 -20.76
N ALA A 312 18.50 -6.62 -20.36
CA ALA A 312 17.72 -6.45 -19.12
C ALA A 312 16.21 -6.70 -19.32
N GLU A 313 15.70 -6.81 -20.55
CA GLU A 313 14.30 -7.18 -20.83
C GLU A 313 13.99 -8.56 -20.27
N ASN A 314 12.84 -8.71 -19.59
CA ASN A 314 12.41 -9.94 -18.91
C ASN A 314 13.41 -10.49 -17.86
N ASN A 315 14.48 -9.77 -17.60
CA ASN A 315 15.54 -10.11 -16.66
C ASN A 315 15.46 -9.19 -15.43
N MET A 316 15.51 -7.87 -15.64
CA MET A 316 15.43 -6.91 -14.55
C MET A 316 14.03 -6.89 -13.93
N ARG A 317 13.98 -7.08 -12.61
CA ARG A 317 12.80 -6.85 -11.77
C ARG A 317 13.06 -5.74 -10.79
N GLY A 318 12.23 -4.70 -10.77
CA GLY A 318 12.49 -3.57 -9.90
C GLY A 318 11.32 -2.65 -9.62
N LYS A 319 11.61 -1.69 -8.74
CA LYS A 319 10.72 -0.60 -8.36
C LYS A 319 11.28 0.72 -8.89
N THR A 320 10.44 1.44 -9.64
CA THR A 320 10.75 2.80 -10.06
C THR A 320 10.26 3.83 -9.05
N GLY A 321 10.88 5.00 -9.05
CA GLY A 321 10.37 6.21 -8.41
C GLY A 321 10.57 7.44 -9.30
N THR A 322 9.59 8.34 -9.28
CA THR A 322 9.63 9.61 -9.99
C THR A 322 8.94 10.68 -9.17
N LEU A 323 9.63 11.79 -8.91
CA LEU A 323 9.07 13.04 -8.42
C LEU A 323 9.69 14.20 -9.23
N ASN A 324 9.20 15.42 -9.04
CA ASN A 324 9.88 16.57 -9.62
C ASN A 324 11.31 16.67 -9.05
N GLY A 325 12.32 16.65 -9.92
CA GLY A 325 13.74 16.70 -9.56
C GLY A 325 14.33 15.37 -9.05
N VAL A 326 13.60 14.25 -9.13
CA VAL A 326 14.04 12.96 -8.58
C VAL A 326 13.61 11.81 -9.48
N THR A 327 14.53 10.87 -9.76
CA THR A 327 14.16 9.56 -10.28
C THR A 327 15.00 8.44 -9.65
N SER A 328 14.37 7.29 -9.42
CA SER A 328 15.02 6.13 -8.82
C SER A 328 14.62 4.82 -9.50
N LEU A 329 15.52 3.85 -9.47
CA LEU A 329 15.34 2.48 -9.97
C LEU A 329 16.16 1.55 -9.07
N SER A 330 15.50 0.61 -8.40
CA SER A 330 16.19 -0.43 -7.63
C SER A 330 15.51 -1.77 -7.76
N GLY A 331 16.27 -2.86 -7.68
CA GLY A 331 15.78 -4.22 -7.80
C GLY A 331 16.88 -5.22 -8.09
N TYR A 332 16.51 -6.31 -8.76
CA TYR A 332 17.36 -7.44 -9.09
C TYR A 332 17.49 -7.59 -10.60
N LEU A 333 18.62 -8.11 -11.05
CA LEU A 333 18.86 -8.57 -12.41
C LEU A 333 19.95 -9.64 -12.39
N THR A 334 20.00 -10.50 -13.38
CA THR A 334 21.08 -11.47 -13.58
C THR A 334 22.02 -10.96 -14.69
N SER A 335 23.33 -11.00 -14.46
CA SER A 335 24.36 -10.61 -15.45
C SER A 335 24.55 -11.68 -16.53
N LEU A 336 25.40 -11.40 -17.53
CA LEU A 336 25.61 -12.30 -18.67
C LEU A 336 26.27 -13.62 -18.25
N ASN A 337 27.17 -13.58 -17.26
CA ASN A 337 27.82 -14.75 -16.67
C ASN A 337 26.92 -15.53 -15.68
N GLY A 338 25.68 -15.10 -15.47
CA GLY A 338 24.71 -15.79 -14.62
C GLY A 338 24.76 -15.42 -13.14
N GLU A 339 25.46 -14.35 -12.76
CA GLU A 339 25.46 -13.86 -11.38
C GLU A 339 24.20 -13.06 -11.07
N ASP A 340 23.64 -13.27 -9.87
CA ASP A 340 22.57 -12.44 -9.36
C ASP A 340 23.13 -11.09 -8.88
N ILE A 341 22.50 -10.01 -9.32
CA ILE A 341 22.93 -8.66 -9.00
C ILE A 341 21.78 -7.87 -8.39
N ILE A 342 22.08 -7.16 -7.31
CA ILE A 342 21.22 -6.10 -6.76
C ILE A 342 21.71 -4.76 -7.29
N ILE A 343 20.77 -3.97 -7.83
CA ILE A 343 21.03 -2.62 -8.33
C ILE A 343 20.15 -1.62 -7.58
N SER A 344 20.73 -0.50 -7.15
CA SER A 344 19.99 0.65 -6.63
C SER A 344 20.59 1.97 -7.11
N ILE A 345 19.75 2.77 -7.76
CA ILE A 345 20.12 4.04 -8.37
C ILE A 345 19.11 5.11 -7.96
N ILE A 346 19.60 6.23 -7.42
CA ILE A 346 18.83 7.46 -7.21
C ILE A 346 19.56 8.60 -7.91
N PHE A 347 18.81 9.39 -8.68
CA PHE A 347 19.24 10.68 -9.20
C PHE A 347 18.36 11.78 -8.61
N GLU A 348 19.00 12.78 -8.00
CA GLU A 348 18.40 14.07 -7.68
C GLU A 348 19.01 15.15 -8.57
N PHE A 349 18.18 16.08 -9.04
CA PHE A 349 18.59 17.10 -9.99
C PHE A 349 17.71 18.35 -9.92
N GLU A 350 18.34 19.52 -10.06
CA GLU A 350 17.63 20.80 -10.10
C GLU A 350 17.16 21.18 -11.51
N LYS A 351 17.93 20.77 -12.53
CA LYS A 351 17.69 21.07 -13.94
C LYS A 351 17.64 19.80 -14.78
N GLY A 352 16.84 19.84 -15.83
CA GLY A 352 16.63 18.72 -16.75
C GLY A 352 15.33 17.97 -16.50
N SER A 353 15.04 17.01 -17.37
CA SER A 353 13.85 16.17 -17.29
C SER A 353 14.19 14.84 -16.64
N TRP A 354 13.26 14.31 -15.84
CA TRP A 354 13.34 12.95 -15.31
C TRP A 354 13.55 11.90 -16.41
N ASN A 355 13.11 12.15 -17.65
CA ASN A 355 13.35 11.27 -18.80
C ASN A 355 14.84 11.07 -19.10
N TYR A 356 15.66 12.12 -18.97
CA TYR A 356 17.10 12.04 -19.25
C TYR A 356 17.80 11.17 -18.21
N TYR A 357 17.57 11.41 -16.91
CA TYR A 357 18.16 10.60 -15.85
C TYR A 357 17.63 9.16 -15.86
N ARG A 358 16.36 8.96 -16.28
CA ARG A 358 15.79 7.64 -16.49
C ARG A 358 16.50 6.85 -17.59
N SER A 359 16.89 7.49 -18.69
CA SER A 359 17.66 6.80 -19.75
C SER A 359 19.07 6.44 -19.28
N ILE A 360 19.67 7.23 -18.38
CA ILE A 360 20.94 6.86 -17.73
C ILE A 360 20.75 5.63 -16.85
N GLN A 361 19.68 5.56 -16.02
CA GLN A 361 19.37 4.35 -15.25
C GLN A 361 19.23 3.12 -16.15
N ASP A 362 18.53 3.27 -17.28
CA ASP A 362 18.32 2.17 -18.21
C ASP A 362 19.64 1.69 -18.83
N ARG A 363 20.52 2.62 -19.25
CA ARG A 363 21.86 2.28 -19.76
C ARG A 363 22.74 1.61 -18.71
N ILE A 364 22.66 2.03 -17.45
CA ILE A 364 23.39 1.37 -16.36
C ILE A 364 22.86 -0.06 -16.19
N ALA A 365 21.54 -0.26 -16.10
CA ALA A 365 20.95 -1.60 -15.95
C ALA A 365 21.29 -2.52 -17.14
N GLU A 366 21.27 -2.00 -18.36
CA GLU A 366 21.72 -2.73 -19.56
C GLU A 366 23.20 -3.09 -19.50
N THR A 367 24.06 -2.18 -19.03
CA THR A 367 25.50 -2.44 -18.88
C THR A 367 25.75 -3.55 -17.86
N VAL A 368 25.05 -3.51 -16.72
CA VAL A 368 25.17 -4.53 -15.67
C VAL A 368 24.64 -5.88 -16.14
N ALA A 369 23.53 -5.91 -16.89
CA ALA A 369 23.00 -7.14 -17.47
C ALA A 369 23.94 -7.78 -18.50
N ASN A 370 24.82 -6.99 -19.14
CA ASN A 370 25.84 -7.44 -20.08
C ASN A 370 27.22 -7.69 -19.44
N TRP A 371 27.34 -7.56 -18.11
CA TRP A 371 28.62 -7.70 -17.43
C TRP A 371 29.09 -9.16 -17.42
N ASP A 372 30.38 -9.37 -17.71
CA ASP A 372 31.02 -10.67 -17.98
C ASP A 372 32.47 -10.70 -17.43
N GLU A 373 32.65 -10.28 -16.15
CA GLU A 373 33.91 -10.01 -15.40
C GLU A 373 34.35 -8.53 -15.31
#